data_AF-A0A961NX58-F1
#
_entry.id   AF-A0A961NX58-F1
#
_cell.length_a   1.000
_cell.length_b   1.000
_cell.length_c   1.000
_cell.angle_alpha   90.00
_cell.angle_beta   90.00
_cell.angle_gamma   90.00
#
_symmetry.space_group_name_H-M   'P 1'
#
loop_
_entity.id
_entity.type
_entity.pdbx_description
1 polymer ?
#
loop_
_entity_poly.entity_id
_entity_poly.type
_entity_poly.pdbx_seq_one_letter_code
_entity_poly.pdbx_strand_id
1 'polypeptide(L)'
;FGGEDADHGDDAGHDDHGGADEADHEHEDDGDHDHAGATGADETQADETQAEEAGHDHAHTGVDPHVWLSTGNARAWLGVFAETLAARDPENAAAYRANAQDAVAELDALDARIAARLAAHQGAEIVTFHAAFGYFTEAFGIEVVGSVRPGDASAPSAAALDALRDLVAEHGVECAFAEPAYDPGLLDTIAGGTGLRIGTLDATGSTQV
;
A
#
# COMPACT_ATOMS: atom_id res chain seq x y z
N PHE A 1 26.55 64.54 35.26
CA PHE A 1 26.25 63.48 36.25
C PHE A 1 26.23 62.19 35.44
N GLY A 2 27.29 61.39 35.27
CA GLY A 2 28.28 60.91 36.24
C GLY A 2 27.84 59.50 36.69
N GLY A 3 28.62 58.47 36.35
CA GLY A 3 28.50 57.11 36.92
C GLY A 3 28.59 55.95 35.91
N GLU A 4 29.77 55.31 35.87
CA GLU A 4 30.14 54.03 35.22
C GLU A 4 29.38 52.77 35.69
N ASP A 5 29.49 51.67 34.90
CA ASP A 5 29.72 50.25 35.29
C ASP A 5 29.50 49.35 34.02
N ALA A 6 30.51 48.77 33.37
CA ALA A 6 31.30 47.55 33.65
C ALA A 6 30.75 46.24 33.00
N ASP A 7 31.45 45.83 31.93
CA ASP A 7 31.87 44.48 31.50
C ASP A 7 30.95 43.23 31.55
N HIS A 8 30.76 42.57 30.39
CA HIS A 8 31.21 41.20 30.09
C HIS A 8 30.65 40.70 28.74
N GLY A 9 31.54 40.26 27.85
CA GLY A 9 31.24 39.53 26.63
C GLY A 9 32.09 38.26 26.55
N ASP A 10 31.44 37.15 26.20
CA ASP A 10 31.98 35.83 25.87
C ASP A 10 30.88 35.15 25.01
N ASP A 11 31.07 34.20 24.11
CA ASP A 11 32.13 33.70 23.22
C ASP A 11 31.41 32.61 22.36
N ALA A 12 32.12 31.99 21.42
CA ALA A 12 31.80 30.84 20.59
C ALA A 12 31.03 31.16 19.28
N GLY A 13 31.64 31.01 18.09
CA GLY A 13 32.80 30.19 17.74
C GLY A 13 32.43 29.40 16.50
N HIS A 14 32.71 29.97 15.34
CA HIS A 14 32.55 29.38 14.02
C HIS A 14 33.95 28.95 13.60
N ASP A 15 34.18 27.70 13.21
CA ASP A 15 35.35 27.35 12.42
C ASP A 15 35.12 26.18 11.47
N ASP A 16 35.57 26.46 10.25
CA ASP A 16 35.57 25.74 9.00
C ASP A 16 36.83 24.86 8.91
N HIS A 17 36.72 23.67 8.30
CA HIS A 17 37.90 22.95 7.82
C HIS A 17 37.58 22.20 6.53
N GLY A 18 38.14 22.71 5.43
CA GLY A 18 38.25 22.03 4.15
C GLY A 18 39.49 21.13 4.03
N GLY A 19 39.45 20.31 2.97
CA GLY A 19 40.54 20.21 1.99
C GLY A 19 41.72 19.28 2.25
N ALA A 20 41.66 18.11 1.60
CA ALA A 20 42.68 17.42 0.78
C ALA A 20 44.14 17.28 1.27
N ASP A 21 44.70 16.06 1.16
CA ASP A 21 45.70 15.76 0.12
C ASP A 21 46.10 14.27 0.06
N GLU A 22 46.54 13.91 -1.14
CA GLU A 22 46.94 12.64 -1.76
C GLU A 22 48.17 11.92 -1.15
N ALA A 23 48.29 10.60 -1.38
CA ALA A 23 49.36 9.96 -2.20
C ALA A 23 49.76 8.52 -1.78
N ASP A 24 49.46 7.58 -2.69
CA ASP A 24 50.37 6.61 -3.38
C ASP A 24 51.00 5.35 -2.72
N HIS A 25 51.34 4.40 -3.61
CA HIS A 25 52.13 3.15 -3.53
C HIS A 25 51.37 1.83 -3.26
N GLU A 26 51.56 0.68 -3.95
CA GLU A 26 52.43 0.20 -5.04
C GLU A 26 51.94 -1.21 -5.51
N HIS A 27 52.41 -1.71 -6.67
CA HIS A 27 52.03 -2.97 -7.35
C HIS A 27 53.06 -4.13 -7.19
N GLU A 28 52.64 -5.34 -7.66
CA GLU A 28 53.36 -6.61 -7.95
C GLU A 28 53.25 -7.69 -6.82
N ASP A 29 52.99 -8.99 -7.02
CA ASP A 29 53.07 -9.92 -8.18
C ASP A 29 52.35 -11.28 -7.88
N ASP A 30 52.06 -12.02 -8.96
CA ASP A 30 51.97 -13.49 -9.16
C ASP A 30 50.93 -14.43 -8.46
N GLY A 31 50.26 -15.27 -9.29
CA GLY A 31 49.63 -16.52 -8.80
C GLY A 31 48.58 -17.25 -9.65
N ASP A 32 48.90 -17.59 -10.91
CA ASP A 32 48.48 -18.76 -11.72
C ASP A 32 46.99 -19.15 -11.97
N HIS A 33 46.75 -19.54 -13.23
CA HIS A 33 45.49 -19.95 -13.83
C HIS A 33 45.45 -21.46 -14.05
N ASP A 34 44.33 -22.11 -13.68
CA ASP A 34 43.95 -23.41 -14.23
C ASP A 34 42.43 -23.47 -14.47
N HIS A 35 42.00 -23.37 -15.73
CA HIS A 35 40.75 -23.96 -16.20
C HIS A 35 40.86 -24.28 -17.69
N ALA A 36 41.15 -25.54 -17.98
CA ALA A 36 41.00 -26.14 -19.29
C ALA A 36 39.56 -26.65 -19.50
N GLY A 37 39.03 -26.49 -20.71
CA GLY A 37 37.92 -27.32 -21.22
C GLY A 37 36.90 -26.60 -22.09
N ALA A 38 37.18 -26.52 -23.39
CA ALA A 38 36.34 -25.93 -24.43
C ALA A 38 35.12 -26.79 -24.84
N THR A 39 34.22 -26.14 -25.61
CA THR A 39 33.25 -26.60 -26.65
C THR A 39 31.81 -26.16 -26.33
N GLY A 40 30.97 -25.63 -27.23
CA GLY A 40 31.05 -25.37 -28.67
C GLY A 40 29.96 -24.37 -29.08
N ALA A 41 29.95 -24.01 -30.36
CA ALA A 41 29.15 -22.99 -31.02
C ALA A 41 27.63 -23.25 -31.05
N ASP A 42 26.82 -22.19 -31.18
CA ASP A 42 25.96 -21.92 -32.37
C ASP A 42 25.08 -20.67 -32.14
N GLU A 43 24.87 -19.89 -33.19
CA GLU A 43 24.07 -18.67 -33.17
C GLU A 43 22.62 -18.96 -33.55
N THR A 44 21.67 -18.50 -32.74
CA THR A 44 20.34 -18.12 -33.23
C THR A 44 19.82 -16.92 -32.43
N GLN A 45 19.71 -15.78 -33.10
CA GLN A 45 18.95 -14.64 -32.61
C GLN A 45 17.46 -14.92 -32.79
N ALA A 46 16.72 -14.90 -31.69
CA ALA A 46 15.28 -14.74 -31.68
C ALA A 46 14.96 -13.49 -30.86
N ASP A 47 14.51 -12.49 -31.60
CA ASP A 47 13.87 -11.25 -31.15
C ASP A 47 12.54 -11.63 -30.48
N GLU A 48 12.49 -11.55 -29.15
CA GLU A 48 11.27 -11.64 -28.36
C GLU A 48 11.10 -10.31 -27.65
N THR A 49 10.34 -9.42 -28.28
CA THR A 49 9.82 -8.20 -27.67
C THR A 49 8.86 -8.57 -26.54
N GLN A 50 9.39 -8.69 -25.32
CA GLN A 50 8.56 -8.75 -24.12
C GLN A 50 8.14 -7.31 -23.76
N ALA A 51 6.97 -6.93 -24.28
CA ALA A 51 6.12 -5.96 -23.62
C ALA A 51 5.54 -6.64 -22.39
N GLU A 52 6.24 -6.53 -21.25
CA GLU A 52 5.67 -6.90 -19.97
C GLU A 52 4.91 -5.69 -19.42
N GLU A 53 3.59 -5.83 -19.48
CA GLU A 53 2.56 -5.13 -18.73
C GLU A 53 3.08 -4.59 -17.40
N ALA A 54 2.96 -3.28 -17.20
CA ALA A 54 3.27 -2.63 -15.95
C ALA A 54 2.28 -3.10 -14.88
N GLY A 55 2.66 -4.15 -14.16
CA GLY A 55 1.94 -4.61 -12.97
C GLY A 55 1.81 -3.47 -11.98
N HIS A 56 0.56 -3.12 -11.66
CA HIS A 56 0.21 -2.14 -10.65
C HIS A 56 0.57 -2.66 -9.25
N ASP A 57 1.85 -2.50 -8.89
CA ASP A 57 2.36 -2.80 -7.57
C ASP A 57 1.97 -1.65 -6.62
N HIS A 58 0.76 -1.74 -6.05
CA HIS A 58 0.28 -0.78 -5.07
C HIS A 58 1.03 -1.01 -3.76
N ALA A 59 2.05 -0.17 -3.57
CA ALA A 59 3.18 -0.35 -2.67
C ALA A 59 2.83 -0.58 -1.18
N HIS A 60 2.62 -1.85 -0.83
CA HIS A 60 3.02 -2.40 0.46
C HIS A 60 4.40 -3.02 0.31
N THR A 61 5.35 -2.69 1.19
CA THR A 61 6.55 -3.52 1.33
C THR A 61 6.14 -4.79 2.08
N GLY A 62 5.60 -5.80 1.37
CA GLY A 62 5.11 -7.04 1.95
C GLY A 62 3.68 -7.41 1.53
N VAL A 63 3.07 -8.34 2.27
CA VAL A 63 1.69 -8.80 2.01
C VAL A 63 0.70 -7.75 2.51
N ASP A 64 -0.32 -7.42 1.70
CA ASP A 64 -1.42 -6.52 2.09
C ASP A 64 -2.06 -6.99 3.42
N PRO A 65 -1.99 -6.16 4.49
CA PRO A 65 -2.49 -6.52 5.81
C PRO A 65 -4.02 -6.42 5.94
N HIS A 66 -4.74 -5.87 4.96
CA HIS A 66 -6.18 -5.57 5.03
C HIS A 66 -7.09 -6.79 4.83
N VAL A 67 -6.61 -7.96 5.28
CA VAL A 67 -7.21 -9.28 5.09
C VAL A 67 -8.65 -9.39 5.62
N TRP A 68 -9.05 -8.52 6.56
CA TRP A 68 -10.41 -8.52 7.14
C TRP A 68 -11.47 -8.01 6.18
N LEU A 69 -11.08 -7.32 5.09
CA LEU A 69 -11.99 -6.86 4.04
C LEU A 69 -12.37 -7.98 3.05
N SER A 70 -11.91 -9.22 3.27
CA SER A 70 -12.36 -10.42 2.57
C SER A 70 -13.30 -11.25 3.44
N THR A 71 -14.54 -11.44 2.99
CA THR A 71 -15.48 -12.40 3.59
C THR A 71 -15.00 -13.85 3.43
N GLY A 72 -14.22 -14.15 2.39
CA GLY A 72 -13.54 -15.43 2.21
C GLY A 72 -12.56 -15.73 3.34
N ASN A 73 -11.73 -14.75 3.72
CA ASN A 73 -10.82 -14.86 4.85
C ASN A 73 -11.59 -15.01 6.17
N ALA A 74 -12.65 -14.22 6.36
CA ALA A 74 -13.49 -14.32 7.55
C ALA A 74 -14.11 -15.72 7.71
N ARG A 75 -14.63 -16.33 6.64
CA ARG A 75 -15.14 -17.71 6.66
C ARG A 75 -14.07 -18.72 7.09
N ALA A 76 -12.85 -18.61 6.55
CA ALA A 76 -11.74 -19.50 6.92
C ALA A 76 -11.39 -19.35 8.42
N TRP A 77 -11.35 -18.13 8.93
CA TRP A 77 -11.03 -17.86 10.34
C TRP A 77 -12.11 -18.33 11.30
N LEU A 78 -13.39 -18.18 10.95
CA LEU A 78 -14.51 -18.57 11.81
C LEU A 78 -14.43 -20.06 12.21
N GLY A 79 -14.07 -20.94 11.27
CA GLY A 79 -13.87 -22.36 11.57
C GLY A 79 -12.72 -22.60 12.55
N VAL A 80 -11.58 -21.93 12.34
CA VAL A 80 -10.41 -22.03 13.21
C VAL A 80 -10.71 -21.48 14.61
N PHE A 81 -11.39 -20.34 14.70
CA PHE A 81 -11.77 -19.72 15.96
C PHE A 81 -12.74 -20.60 16.75
N ALA A 82 -13.78 -21.14 16.08
CA ALA A 82 -14.74 -22.02 16.73
C ALA A 82 -14.09 -23.26 17.33
N GLU A 83 -13.23 -23.96 16.58
CA GLU A 83 -12.56 -25.16 17.08
C GLU A 83 -11.53 -24.83 18.17
N THR A 84 -10.80 -23.73 18.02
CA THR A 84 -9.82 -23.30 19.04
C THR A 84 -10.51 -22.94 20.36
N LEU A 85 -11.63 -22.22 20.30
CA LEU A 85 -12.41 -21.88 21.49
C LEU A 85 -13.09 -23.12 22.09
N ALA A 86 -13.67 -23.99 21.27
CA ALA A 86 -14.27 -25.24 21.71
C ALA A 86 -13.27 -26.18 22.43
N ALA A 87 -12.01 -26.19 22.00
CA ALA A 87 -10.96 -26.97 22.66
C ALA A 87 -10.54 -26.39 24.02
N ARG A 88 -10.60 -25.06 24.17
CA ARG A 88 -10.20 -24.35 25.41
C ARG A 88 -11.34 -24.20 26.42
N ASP A 89 -12.57 -24.18 25.94
CA ASP A 89 -13.79 -24.09 26.75
C ASP A 89 -14.82 -25.13 26.25
N PRO A 90 -14.67 -26.40 26.67
CA PRO A 90 -15.52 -27.49 26.19
C PRO A 90 -17.00 -27.38 26.57
N GLU A 91 -17.32 -26.67 27.65
CA GLU A 91 -18.71 -26.48 28.10
C GLU A 91 -19.50 -25.63 27.09
N ASN A 92 -18.83 -24.67 26.42
CA ASN A 92 -19.42 -23.80 25.41
C ASN A 92 -19.11 -24.22 23.96
N ALA A 93 -18.46 -25.36 23.75
CA ALA A 93 -18.02 -25.82 22.44
C ALA A 93 -19.12 -25.86 21.37
N ALA A 94 -20.33 -26.31 21.74
CA ALA A 94 -21.46 -26.36 20.81
C ALA A 94 -21.92 -24.95 20.39
N ALA A 95 -21.88 -23.97 21.31
CA ALA A 95 -22.25 -22.60 21.02
C ALA A 95 -21.26 -21.94 20.05
N TYR A 96 -19.95 -22.12 20.24
CA TYR A 96 -18.95 -21.56 19.31
C TYR A 96 -19.12 -22.10 17.89
N ARG A 97 -19.36 -23.40 17.74
CA ARG A 97 -19.59 -24.01 16.43
C ARG A 97 -20.87 -23.52 15.78
N ALA A 98 -21.97 -23.43 16.53
CA ALA A 98 -23.22 -22.90 16.03
C ALA A 98 -23.08 -21.44 15.59
N ASN A 99 -22.48 -20.58 16.42
CA ASN A 99 -22.25 -19.17 16.09
C ASN A 99 -21.38 -19.00 14.84
N ALA A 100 -20.35 -19.84 14.65
CA ALA A 100 -19.53 -19.79 13.46
C ALA A 100 -20.30 -20.22 12.20
N GLN A 101 -21.18 -21.21 12.30
CA GLN A 101 -22.05 -21.62 11.19
C GLN A 101 -23.04 -20.51 10.81
N ASP A 102 -23.66 -19.88 11.81
CA ASP A 102 -24.57 -18.76 11.60
C ASP A 102 -23.85 -17.57 10.95
N ALA A 103 -22.65 -17.21 11.45
CA ALA A 103 -21.83 -16.15 10.89
C ALA A 103 -21.40 -16.43 9.44
N VAL A 104 -21.07 -17.68 9.09
CA VAL A 104 -20.78 -18.06 7.70
C VAL A 104 -22.01 -17.82 6.81
N ALA A 105 -23.20 -18.21 7.25
CA ALA A 105 -24.43 -17.98 6.50
C ALA A 105 -24.74 -16.47 6.32
N GLU A 106 -24.45 -15.65 7.34
CA GLU A 106 -24.57 -14.20 7.26
C GLU A 106 -23.57 -13.59 6.27
N LEU A 107 -22.33 -14.08 6.23
CA LEU A 107 -21.32 -13.66 5.26
C LEU A 107 -21.72 -14.02 3.83
N ASP A 108 -22.27 -15.21 3.60
CA ASP A 108 -22.75 -15.62 2.26
C ASP A 108 -23.92 -14.73 1.79
N ALA A 109 -24.85 -14.40 2.70
CA ALA A 109 -25.93 -13.47 2.40
C ALA A 109 -25.43 -12.03 2.19
N LEU A 110 -24.37 -11.62 2.91
CA LEU A 110 -23.73 -10.31 2.72
C LEU A 110 -23.06 -10.23 1.34
N ASP A 111 -22.27 -11.23 0.95
CA ASP A 111 -21.62 -11.30 -0.36
C ASP A 111 -22.65 -11.21 -1.49
N ALA A 112 -23.74 -11.98 -1.41
CA ALA A 112 -24.79 -11.95 -2.42
C ALA A 112 -25.45 -10.56 -2.53
N ARG A 113 -25.67 -9.87 -1.40
CA ARG A 113 -26.22 -8.51 -1.40
C ARG A 113 -25.24 -7.50 -1.99
N ILE A 114 -23.96 -7.59 -1.66
CA ILE A 114 -22.94 -6.67 -2.19
C ILE A 114 -22.79 -6.89 -3.70
N ALA A 115 -22.64 -8.14 -4.14
CA ALA A 115 -22.55 -8.49 -5.55
C ALA A 115 -23.75 -7.98 -6.36
N ALA A 116 -24.97 -8.15 -5.83
CA ALA A 116 -26.18 -7.63 -6.49
C ALA A 116 -26.18 -6.10 -6.61
N ARG A 117 -25.65 -5.37 -5.62
CA ARG A 117 -25.54 -3.91 -5.66
C ARG A 117 -24.45 -3.42 -6.61
N LEU A 118 -23.36 -4.18 -6.75
CA LEU A 118 -22.21 -3.84 -7.59
C LEU A 118 -22.28 -4.44 -9.00
N ALA A 119 -23.32 -5.21 -9.32
CA ALA A 119 -23.47 -5.86 -10.62
C ALA A 119 -23.45 -4.86 -11.80
N ALA A 120 -24.00 -3.66 -11.62
CA ALA A 120 -23.99 -2.60 -12.64
C ALA A 120 -22.67 -1.82 -12.73
N HIS A 121 -21.71 -2.14 -11.85
CA HIS A 121 -20.45 -1.42 -11.68
C HIS A 121 -19.24 -2.33 -11.88
N GLN A 122 -19.41 -3.52 -12.47
CA GLN A 122 -18.29 -4.41 -12.80
C GLN A 122 -17.28 -3.72 -13.72
N GLY A 123 -16.00 -3.81 -13.39
CA GLY A 123 -14.90 -3.14 -14.08
C GLY A 123 -14.85 -1.63 -13.83
N ALA A 124 -15.60 -1.11 -12.84
CA ALA A 124 -15.46 0.29 -12.46
C ALA A 124 -14.09 0.53 -11.83
N GLU A 125 -13.41 1.56 -12.30
CA GLU A 125 -12.15 2.04 -11.76
C GLU A 125 -12.41 3.13 -10.71
N ILE A 126 -11.72 3.03 -9.58
CA ILE A 126 -11.86 3.96 -8.46
C ILE A 126 -10.49 4.38 -7.92
N VAL A 127 -10.48 5.53 -7.26
CA VAL A 127 -9.35 5.97 -6.43
C VAL A 127 -9.74 5.91 -4.95
N THR A 128 -8.84 5.44 -4.10
CA THR A 128 -9.05 5.40 -2.64
C THR A 128 -8.10 6.33 -1.91
N PHE A 129 -8.40 6.64 -0.65
CA PHE A 129 -7.50 7.41 0.17
C PHE A 129 -6.28 6.56 0.59
N HIS A 130 -6.46 5.44 1.30
CA HIS A 130 -5.41 4.42 1.48
C HIS A 130 -5.61 3.17 0.59
N ALA A 131 -4.52 2.47 0.30
CA ALA A 131 -4.51 1.20 -0.43
C ALA A 131 -4.90 -0.01 0.47
N ALA A 132 -6.15 -0.06 0.93
CA ALA A 132 -6.65 -1.17 1.75
C ALA A 132 -7.70 -2.05 1.12
N PHE A 133 -8.41 -1.55 0.11
CA PHE A 133 -9.64 -2.19 -0.35
C PHE A 133 -9.39 -3.33 -1.34
N GLY A 134 -8.14 -3.73 -1.59
CA GLY A 134 -7.76 -4.72 -2.61
C GLY A 134 -8.57 -6.03 -2.49
N TYR A 135 -8.62 -6.63 -1.30
CA TYR A 135 -9.40 -7.83 -1.05
C TYR A 135 -10.90 -7.67 -1.36
N PHE A 136 -11.47 -6.50 -1.06
CA PHE A 136 -12.88 -6.21 -1.32
C PHE A 136 -13.11 -6.01 -2.81
N THR A 137 -12.28 -5.21 -3.46
CA THR A 137 -12.46 -4.83 -4.86
C THR A 137 -12.21 -6.01 -5.79
N GLU A 138 -11.22 -6.87 -5.49
CA GLU A 138 -10.99 -8.15 -6.18
C GLU A 138 -12.22 -9.06 -6.11
N ALA A 139 -12.82 -9.21 -4.92
CA ALA A 139 -13.98 -10.07 -4.71
C ALA A 139 -15.24 -9.60 -5.48
N PHE A 140 -15.34 -8.31 -5.78
CA PHE A 140 -16.53 -7.70 -6.38
C PHE A 140 -16.29 -7.07 -7.75
N GLY A 141 -15.15 -7.33 -8.39
CA GLY A 141 -14.86 -6.89 -9.76
C GLY A 141 -14.80 -5.37 -9.91
N ILE A 142 -14.15 -4.71 -8.96
CA ILE A 142 -13.85 -3.27 -8.97
C ILE A 142 -12.33 -3.13 -9.04
N GLU A 143 -11.84 -2.12 -9.74
CA GLU A 143 -10.41 -1.88 -9.88
C GLU A 143 -10.00 -0.63 -9.09
N VAL A 144 -8.99 -0.74 -8.24
CA VAL A 144 -8.37 0.41 -7.58
C VAL A 144 -7.19 0.82 -8.43
N VAL A 145 -7.32 1.91 -9.19
CA VAL A 145 -6.25 2.34 -10.09
C VAL A 145 -5.16 3.15 -9.37
N GLY A 146 -5.48 3.69 -8.20
CA GLY A 146 -4.52 4.41 -7.39
C GLY A 146 -5.06 4.80 -6.02
N SER A 147 -4.13 5.19 -5.15
CA SER A 147 -4.44 5.66 -3.80
C SER A 147 -3.62 6.87 -3.43
N VAL A 148 -4.18 7.77 -2.61
CA VAL A 148 -3.46 8.93 -2.08
C VAL A 148 -2.31 8.48 -1.17
N ARG A 149 -2.53 7.46 -0.35
CA ARG A 149 -1.56 6.86 0.57
C ARG A 149 -1.34 5.40 0.17
N PRO A 150 -0.26 5.11 -0.57
CA PRO A 150 0.01 3.74 -1.03
C PRO A 150 0.34 2.77 0.11
N GLY A 151 0.67 3.25 1.31
CA GLY A 151 0.81 2.42 2.50
C GLY A 151 0.46 3.14 3.81
N ASP A 152 0.20 2.38 4.87
CA ASP A 152 -0.41 2.84 6.14
C ASP A 152 0.35 3.98 6.83
N ALA A 153 1.68 4.01 6.70
CA ALA A 153 2.56 5.00 7.34
C ALA A 153 3.09 6.09 6.37
N SER A 154 2.73 6.02 5.10
CA SER A 154 3.31 6.90 4.06
C SER A 154 2.47 8.16 3.91
N ALA A 155 3.03 9.33 4.21
CA ALA A 155 2.38 10.60 3.84
C ALA A 155 2.48 10.77 2.30
N PRO A 156 1.44 11.32 1.65
CA PRO A 156 1.49 11.60 0.22
C PRO A 156 2.54 12.67 -0.09
N SER A 157 3.36 12.46 -1.12
CA SER A 157 4.23 13.50 -1.66
C SER A 157 3.49 14.29 -2.75
N ALA A 158 3.92 15.53 -3.01
CA ALA A 158 3.34 16.33 -4.10
C ALA A 158 3.46 15.61 -5.47
N ALA A 159 4.58 14.95 -5.73
CA ALA A 159 4.78 14.16 -6.93
C ALA A 159 3.81 12.96 -7.03
N ALA A 160 3.52 12.29 -5.91
CA ALA A 160 2.54 11.20 -5.90
C ALA A 160 1.12 11.70 -6.17
N LEU A 161 0.77 12.89 -5.67
CA LEU A 161 -0.52 13.52 -5.95
C LEU A 161 -0.65 13.93 -7.42
N ASP A 162 0.41 14.49 -8.03
CA ASP A 162 0.39 14.83 -9.45
C ASP A 162 0.30 13.58 -10.34
N ALA A 163 1.05 12.51 -10.03
CA ALA A 163 0.94 11.24 -10.74
C ALA A 163 -0.47 10.64 -10.64
N LEU A 164 -1.10 10.72 -9.46
CA LEU A 164 -2.48 10.25 -9.26
C LEU A 164 -3.49 11.09 -10.06
N ARG A 165 -3.26 12.39 -10.23
CA ARG A 165 -4.11 13.25 -11.05
C ARG A 165 -4.01 12.90 -12.54
N ASP A 166 -2.81 12.63 -13.03
CA ASP A 166 -2.59 12.19 -14.40
C ASP A 166 -3.29 10.85 -14.65
N LEU A 167 -3.17 9.90 -13.72
CA LEU A 167 -3.83 8.60 -13.79
C LEU A 167 -5.36 8.74 -13.78
N VAL A 168 -5.94 9.59 -12.92
CA VAL A 168 -7.39 9.88 -12.91
C VAL A 168 -7.86 10.43 -14.26
N ALA A 169 -7.07 11.33 -14.87
CA ALA A 169 -7.42 11.91 -16.16
C ALA A 169 -7.28 10.92 -17.32
N GLU A 170 -6.24 10.08 -17.31
CA GLU A 170 -5.97 9.08 -18.34
C GLU A 170 -7.03 7.96 -18.36
N HIS A 171 -7.36 7.43 -17.18
CA HIS A 171 -8.37 6.37 -17.03
C HIS A 171 -9.81 6.90 -17.07
N GLY A 172 -10.01 8.22 -16.94
CA GLY A 172 -11.34 8.82 -16.90
C GLY A 172 -12.12 8.43 -15.64
N VAL A 173 -11.42 8.29 -14.51
CA VAL A 173 -12.00 7.83 -13.24
C VAL A 173 -13.10 8.78 -12.79
N GLU A 174 -14.29 8.22 -12.48
CA GLU A 174 -15.45 9.02 -12.09
C GLU A 174 -15.63 9.16 -10.57
N CYS A 175 -15.02 8.27 -9.79
CA CYS A 175 -15.24 8.17 -8.35
C CYS A 175 -13.92 8.06 -7.58
N ALA A 176 -13.80 8.87 -6.52
CA ALA A 176 -12.76 8.73 -5.52
C ALA A 176 -13.37 8.63 -4.12
N PHE A 177 -12.69 7.94 -3.22
CA PHE A 177 -13.20 7.67 -1.88
C PHE A 177 -12.26 8.17 -0.80
N ALA A 178 -12.75 9.10 0.00
CA ALA A 178 -12.13 9.53 1.25
C ALA A 178 -12.33 8.48 2.35
N GLU A 179 -11.63 8.66 3.47
CA GLU A 179 -11.83 7.89 4.70
C GLU A 179 -12.30 8.81 5.83
N PRO A 180 -13.17 8.33 6.75
CA PRO A 180 -13.75 9.16 7.80
C PRO A 180 -12.73 9.87 8.70
N ALA A 181 -11.55 9.28 8.89
CA ALA A 181 -10.51 9.80 9.78
C ALA A 181 -9.61 10.87 9.11
N TYR A 182 -9.79 11.15 7.82
CA TYR A 182 -8.88 12.00 7.04
C TYR A 182 -9.58 13.21 6.42
N ASP A 183 -8.81 14.27 6.24
CA ASP A 183 -9.28 15.51 5.62
C ASP A 183 -9.61 15.27 4.13
N PRO A 184 -10.87 15.46 3.70
CA PRO A 184 -11.25 15.29 2.31
C PRO A 184 -10.59 16.31 1.38
N GLY A 185 -10.06 17.43 1.89
CA GLY A 185 -9.45 18.50 1.10
C GLY A 185 -8.28 18.05 0.22
N LEU A 186 -7.63 16.94 0.56
CA LEU A 186 -6.57 16.37 -0.26
C LEU A 186 -7.12 15.70 -1.54
N LEU A 187 -8.28 15.05 -1.45
CA LEU A 187 -8.99 14.52 -2.61
C LEU A 187 -9.63 15.64 -3.43
N ASP A 188 -10.03 16.76 -2.82
CA ASP A 188 -10.49 17.94 -3.56
C ASP A 188 -9.37 18.53 -4.44
N THR A 189 -8.12 18.48 -3.96
CA THR A 189 -6.95 18.94 -4.72
C THR A 189 -6.70 18.05 -5.95
N ILE A 190 -6.94 16.74 -5.82
CA ILE A 190 -6.88 15.80 -6.94
C ILE A 190 -8.06 16.03 -7.88
N ALA A 191 -9.27 16.21 -7.33
CA ALA A 191 -10.49 16.43 -8.09
C ALA A 191 -10.36 17.66 -8.99
N GLY A 192 -9.77 18.78 -8.55
CA GLY A 192 -9.13 19.77 -9.43
C GLY A 192 -9.91 20.28 -10.66
N GLY A 193 -11.24 20.21 -10.68
CA GLY A 193 -12.09 20.51 -11.84
C GLY A 193 -12.39 19.32 -12.79
N THR A 194 -11.78 18.15 -12.55
CA THR A 194 -12.23 16.86 -13.08
C THR A 194 -13.61 16.56 -12.49
N GLY A 195 -14.51 15.93 -13.25
CA GLY A 195 -15.87 15.59 -12.80
C GLY A 195 -15.94 14.51 -11.73
N LEU A 196 -14.85 14.30 -10.99
CA LEU A 196 -14.65 13.26 -9.99
C LEU A 196 -15.62 13.44 -8.83
N ARG A 197 -16.38 12.40 -8.54
CA ARG A 197 -17.32 12.35 -7.42
C ARG A 197 -16.62 11.77 -6.20
N ILE A 198 -16.65 12.50 -5.10
CA ILE A 198 -16.01 12.07 -3.86
C ILE A 198 -17.05 11.40 -2.95
N GLY A 199 -16.82 10.12 -2.64
CA GLY A 199 -17.53 9.34 -1.64
C GLY A 199 -16.67 9.08 -0.40
N THR A 200 -17.19 8.25 0.52
CA THR A 200 -16.45 7.82 1.72
C THR A 200 -16.49 6.31 1.85
N LEU A 201 -15.34 5.70 2.13
CA LEU A 201 -15.20 4.30 2.52
C LEU A 201 -14.53 4.21 3.89
N ASP A 202 -15.02 3.32 4.73
CA ASP A 202 -14.49 3.08 6.07
C ASP A 202 -14.00 1.63 6.19
N ALA A 203 -12.70 1.43 6.06
CA ALA A 203 -12.09 0.09 6.11
C ALA A 203 -12.28 -0.61 7.47
N THR A 204 -12.57 0.14 8.53
CA THR A 204 -12.67 -0.39 9.90
C THR A 204 -14.11 -0.50 10.40
N GLY A 205 -15.07 0.08 9.67
CA GLY A 205 -16.46 0.19 10.10
C GLY A 205 -16.66 1.07 11.34
N SER A 206 -15.68 1.90 11.71
CA SER A 206 -15.71 2.81 12.87
C SER A 206 -16.92 3.76 12.91
N THR A 207 -17.52 4.04 11.76
CA THR A 207 -18.67 4.93 11.59
C THR A 207 -20.02 4.24 11.70
N GLN A 208 -20.06 2.90 11.83
CA GLN A 208 -21.29 2.15 12.08
C GLN A 208 -21.53 2.07 13.59
N VAL A 209 -22.36 2.98 14.11
CA VAL A 209 -22.90 2.98 15.48
C VAL A 209 -24.30 2.40 15.55
#